data_AF-A0A811R8V1-F1
#
_entry.id   AF-A0A811R8V1-F1
#
_cell.length_a   1.000
_cell.length_b   1.000
_cell.length_c   1.000
_cell.angle_alpha   90.00
_cell.angle_beta   90.00
_cell.angle_gamma   90.00
#
_symmetry.space_group_name_H-M   'P 1'
#
loop_
_entity.id
_entity.type
_entity.pdbx_description
1 polymer ?
#
loop_
_entity_poly.entity_id
_entity_poly.type
_entity_poly.pdbx_seq_one_letter_code
_entity_poly.pdbx_strand_id
1 'polypeptide(L)'
;MGPMSTEEKIMAGTLLLTVGLWIFGGMLSVDAVSAAILGLGVLLITGVVTWKECLAESVAWDTLTWFAALIAMAGYLNKYGFISWFSETVVKDSDAINRSATLASSSSHPTLLTSSALDALKMLATLRRLTRKPHRR
;
A
#
# COMPACT_ATOMS: atom_id res chain seq x y z
N MET A 1 -42.92 -30.07 15.82
CA MET A 1 -41.78 -30.01 14.89
C MET A 1 -40.69 -30.87 15.49
N GLY A 2 -40.21 -31.84 14.72
CA GLY A 2 -39.45 -33.00 15.19
C GLY A 2 -38.08 -32.65 15.81
N PRO A 3 -37.40 -33.65 16.42
CA PRO A 3 -36.16 -33.44 17.16
C PRO A 3 -35.10 -32.76 16.29
N MET A 4 -34.52 -31.65 16.78
CA MET A 4 -33.51 -30.86 16.08
C MET A 4 -32.38 -31.74 15.56
N SER A 5 -32.07 -31.58 14.26
CA SER A 5 -30.97 -32.28 13.59
C SER A 5 -29.65 -31.95 14.28
N THR A 6 -28.73 -32.91 14.35
CA THR A 6 -27.35 -32.69 14.81
C THR A 6 -26.68 -31.53 14.06
N GLU A 7 -27.08 -31.28 12.82
CA GLU A 7 -26.64 -30.16 11.98
C GLU A 7 -27.07 -28.79 12.54
N GLU A 8 -28.26 -28.67 13.14
CA GLU A 8 -28.72 -27.44 13.80
C GLU A 8 -27.90 -27.13 15.06
N LYS A 9 -27.49 -28.15 15.82
CA LYS A 9 -26.60 -27.97 16.97
C LYS A 9 -25.20 -27.54 16.56
N ILE A 10 -24.68 -28.04 15.43
CA ILE A 10 -23.38 -27.65 14.89
C ILE A 10 -23.42 -26.18 14.43
N MET A 11 -24.48 -25.77 13.71
CA MET A 11 -24.69 -24.37 13.30
C MET A 11 -24.88 -23.41 14.48
N ALA A 12 -25.63 -23.81 15.51
CA ALA A 12 -25.76 -23.01 16.73
C ALA A 12 -24.43 -22.93 17.50
N GLY A 13 -23.65 -24.03 17.49
CA GLY A 13 -22.32 -24.11 18.07
C GLY A 13 -21.33 -23.15 17.42
N THR A 14 -21.26 -23.10 16.09
CA THR A 14 -20.36 -22.18 15.36
C THR A 14 -20.73 -20.70 15.56
N LEU A 15 -22.03 -20.39 15.68
CA LEU A 15 -22.50 -19.03 15.93
C LEU A 15 -22.15 -18.55 17.35
N LEU A 16 -22.39 -19.38 18.36
CA LEU A 16 -22.02 -19.08 19.74
C LEU A 16 -20.50 -18.98 19.94
N LEU A 17 -19.74 -19.84 19.26
CA LEU A 17 -18.29 -19.85 19.24
C LEU A 17 -17.70 -18.55 18.69
N THR A 18 -18.24 -18.07 17.57
CA THR A 18 -17.80 -16.81 16.94
C THR A 18 -18.01 -15.62 17.87
N VAL A 19 -19.18 -15.54 18.51
CA VAL A 19 -19.52 -14.44 19.44
C VAL A 19 -18.74 -14.54 20.74
N GLY A 20 -18.61 -15.75 21.30
CA GLY A 20 -17.83 -15.97 22.51
C GLY A 20 -16.37 -15.56 22.33
N LEU A 21 -15.78 -15.96 21.20
CA LEU A 21 -14.40 -15.59 20.86
C LEU A 21 -14.22 -14.07 20.74
N TRP A 22 -15.20 -13.36 20.16
CA TRP A 22 -15.11 -11.92 19.93
C TRP A 22 -15.14 -11.12 21.23
N ILE A 23 -15.91 -11.58 22.22
CA ILE A 23 -16.01 -10.94 23.54
C ILE A 23 -14.71 -11.15 24.35
N PHE A 24 -14.08 -12.32 24.24
CA PHE A 24 -12.81 -12.59 24.93
C PHE A 24 -11.61 -11.86 24.31
N GLY A 25 -11.62 -11.60 23.00
CA GLY A 25 -10.55 -10.85 22.32
C GLY A 25 -10.42 -9.40 22.81
N GLY A 26 -11.53 -8.75 23.15
CA GLY A 26 -11.51 -7.38 23.67
C GLY A 26 -11.14 -7.26 25.15
N MET A 27 -11.36 -8.30 25.96
CA MET A 27 -11.30 -8.22 27.43
C MET A 27 -9.87 -8.33 28.01
N LEU A 28 -8.91 -8.87 27.25
CA LEU A 28 -7.59 -9.25 27.77
C LEU A 28 -6.43 -8.35 27.30
N SER A 29 -6.65 -7.31 26.49
CA SER A 29 -5.58 -6.45 25.92
C SER A 29 -4.43 -7.24 25.28
N VAL A 30 -4.75 -8.33 24.57
CA VAL A 30 -3.77 -9.18 23.88
C VAL A 30 -3.95 -9.03 22.36
N ASP A 31 -2.83 -9.10 21.64
CA ASP A 31 -2.82 -9.08 20.17
C ASP A 31 -3.77 -10.14 19.58
N ALA A 32 -4.40 -9.80 18.45
CA ALA A 32 -5.44 -10.60 17.82
C ALA A 32 -5.01 -12.06 17.56
N VAL A 33 -3.72 -12.28 17.26
CA VAL A 33 -3.17 -13.62 17.01
C VAL A 33 -3.19 -14.48 18.28
N SER A 34 -2.78 -13.92 19.42
CA SER A 34 -2.79 -14.65 20.69
C SER A 34 -4.20 -14.93 21.20
N ALA A 35 -5.13 -13.98 20.98
CA ALA A 35 -6.54 -14.19 21.29
C ALA A 35 -7.15 -15.34 20.46
N ALA A 36 -6.80 -15.46 19.18
CA ALA A 36 -7.24 -16.55 18.32
C ALA A 36 -6.74 -17.92 18.78
N ILE A 37 -5.46 -18.03 19.18
CA ILE A 37 -4.87 -19.30 19.67
C ILE A 37 -5.50 -19.72 21.00
N LEU A 38 -5.71 -18.79 21.93
CA LEU A 38 -6.39 -19.07 23.19
C LEU A 38 -7.85 -19.48 22.98
N GLY A 39 -8.54 -18.80 22.07
CA GLY A 39 -9.87 -19.16 21.62
C GLY A 39 -9.97 -20.59 21.13
N LEU A 40 -9.15 -20.94 20.13
CA LEU A 40 -9.08 -22.30 19.60
C LEU A 40 -8.82 -23.34 20.71
N GLY A 41 -7.95 -23.03 21.67
CA GLY A 41 -7.68 -23.88 22.83
C GLY A 41 -8.91 -24.11 23.72
N VAL A 42 -9.67 -23.05 24.02
CA VAL A 42 -10.92 -23.17 24.81
C VAL A 42 -11.95 -24.00 24.07
N LEU A 43 -12.16 -23.76 22.77
CA LEU A 43 -13.10 -24.49 21.91
C LEU A 43 -12.82 -26.00 21.87
N LEU A 44 -11.53 -26.36 21.88
CA LEU A 44 -11.09 -27.75 21.91
C LEU A 44 -11.45 -28.44 23.25
N ILE A 45 -11.38 -27.68 24.36
CA ILE A 45 -11.71 -28.16 25.70
C ILE A 45 -13.24 -28.27 25.89
N THR A 46 -14.03 -27.34 25.35
CA THR A 46 -15.50 -27.39 25.42
C THR A 46 -16.13 -28.44 24.50
N GLY A 47 -15.35 -29.10 23.64
CA GLY A 47 -15.83 -30.18 22.78
C GLY A 47 -16.75 -29.74 21.65
N VAL A 48 -16.74 -28.44 21.31
CA VAL A 48 -17.53 -27.87 20.19
C VAL A 48 -16.91 -28.23 18.84
N VAL A 49 -15.58 -28.35 18.78
CA VAL A 49 -14.82 -28.77 17.59
C VAL A 49 -13.88 -29.90 17.99
N THR A 50 -13.93 -31.02 17.25
CA THR A 50 -13.00 -32.12 17.51
C THR A 50 -11.63 -31.85 16.88
N TRP A 51 -10.57 -32.35 17.52
CA TRP A 51 -9.20 -32.26 16.97
C TRP A 51 -9.11 -32.82 15.55
N LYS A 52 -9.86 -33.89 15.25
CA LYS A 52 -9.93 -34.48 13.91
C LYS A 52 -10.55 -33.53 12.88
N GLU A 53 -11.64 -32.85 13.20
CA GLU A 53 -12.26 -31.87 12.30
C GLU A 53 -11.34 -30.66 12.08
N CYS A 54 -10.66 -30.19 13.13
CA CYS A 54 -9.69 -29.09 13.01
C CYS A 54 -8.49 -29.42 12.11
N LEU A 55 -8.02 -30.68 12.10
CA LEU A 55 -6.95 -31.12 11.19
C LEU A 55 -7.46 -31.51 9.79
N ALA A 56 -8.73 -31.91 9.66
CA ALA A 56 -9.31 -32.31 8.39
C ALA A 56 -9.62 -31.11 7.46
N GLU A 57 -9.66 -29.89 8.01
CA GLU A 57 -9.96 -28.67 7.25
C GLU A 57 -8.74 -28.19 6.43
N SER A 58 -8.55 -28.78 5.25
CA SER A 58 -7.39 -28.52 4.39
C SER A 58 -7.29 -27.07 3.88
N VAL A 59 -8.42 -26.35 3.75
CA VAL A 59 -8.43 -24.96 3.25
C VAL A 59 -7.79 -24.00 4.26
N ALA A 60 -8.00 -24.23 5.56
CA ALA A 60 -7.39 -23.42 6.60
C ALA A 60 -5.86 -23.60 6.63
N TRP A 61 -5.37 -24.82 6.43
CA TRP A 61 -3.94 -25.13 6.40
C TRP A 61 -3.24 -24.58 5.15
N ASP A 62 -3.90 -24.60 3.99
CA ASP A 62 -3.36 -24.04 2.74
C ASP A 62 -3.15 -22.53 2.85
N THR A 63 -4.16 -21.80 3.34
CA THR A 63 -4.05 -20.35 3.56
C THR A 63 -3.00 -20.00 4.61
N LEU A 64 -2.93 -20.73 5.74
CA LEU A 64 -1.91 -20.50 6.78
C LEU A 64 -0.50 -20.71 6.22
N THR A 65 -0.27 -21.79 5.48
CA THR A 65 1.04 -22.11 4.89
C THR A 65 1.44 -21.08 3.85
N TRP A 66 0.50 -20.70 2.98
CA TRP A 66 0.72 -19.68 1.97
C TRP A 66 1.02 -18.31 2.58
N PHE A 67 0.25 -17.87 3.58
CA PHE A 67 0.51 -16.60 4.28
C PHE A 67 1.85 -16.61 5.03
N ALA A 68 2.19 -17.73 5.68
CA ALA A 68 3.48 -17.88 6.35
C ALA A 68 4.66 -17.74 5.36
N ALA A 69 4.54 -18.36 4.18
CA ALA A 69 5.55 -18.24 3.12
C ALA A 69 5.67 -16.79 2.59
N LEU A 70 4.55 -16.07 2.41
CA LEU A 70 4.55 -14.67 2.02
C LEU A 70 5.20 -13.76 3.06
N ILE A 71 4.89 -13.96 4.35
CA ILE A 71 5.50 -13.19 5.46
C ILE A 71 7.01 -13.46 5.51
N ALA A 72 7.43 -14.72 5.36
CA ALA A 72 8.83 -15.09 5.32
C ALA A 72 9.57 -14.41 4.15
N MET A 73 8.99 -14.46 2.95
CA MET A 73 9.56 -13.83 1.75
C MET A 73 9.66 -12.30 1.91
N ALA A 74 8.60 -11.66 2.43
CA ALA A 74 8.61 -10.24 2.74
C ALA A 74 9.71 -9.88 3.76
N GLY A 75 9.91 -10.74 4.77
CA GLY A 75 10.98 -10.60 5.75
C GLY A 75 12.37 -10.64 5.14
N TYR A 76 12.63 -11.59 4.22
CA TYR A 76 13.89 -11.64 3.48
C TYR A 76 14.09 -10.40 2.62
N LEU A 77 13.06 -9.96 1.89
CA LEU A 77 13.14 -8.78 1.03
C LEU A 77 13.48 -7.49 1.82
N ASN A 78 12.93 -7.36 3.03
CA ASN A 78 13.24 -6.26 3.93
C ASN A 78 14.70 -6.35 4.44
N LYS A 79 15.17 -7.56 4.81
CA LYS A 79 16.57 -7.79 5.20
C LYS A 79 17.58 -7.49 4.10
N TYR A 80 17.25 -7.77 2.84
CA TYR A 80 18.11 -7.47 1.69
C TYR A 80 18.04 -6.00 1.24
N GLY A 81 17.30 -5.14 1.96
CA GLY A 81 17.29 -3.70 1.69
C GLY A 81 16.50 -3.28 0.46
N PHE A 82 15.65 -4.17 -0.09
CA PHE A 82 14.81 -3.85 -1.24
C PHE A 82 13.93 -2.63 -0.98
N ILE A 83 13.42 -2.48 0.25
CA ILE A 83 12.56 -1.35 0.63
C ILE A 83 13.31 -0.01 0.57
N SER A 84 14.60 0.00 0.95
CA SER A 84 15.44 1.20 0.94
C SER A 84 15.82 1.57 -0.50
N TRP A 85 16.25 0.58 -1.28
CA TRP A 85 16.55 0.76 -2.72
C TRP A 85 15.32 1.22 -3.51
N PHE A 86 14.15 0.64 -3.23
CA PHE A 86 12.90 1.01 -3.88
C PHE A 86 12.49 2.45 -3.54
N SER A 87 12.59 2.84 -2.27
CA SER A 87 12.30 4.21 -1.86
C SER A 87 13.22 5.24 -2.52
N GLU A 88 14.53 4.97 -2.58
CA GLU A 88 15.49 5.88 -3.23
C GLU A 88 15.22 6.01 -4.74
N THR A 89 14.86 4.92 -5.40
CA THR A 89 14.53 4.92 -6.84
C THR A 89 13.27 5.72 -7.13
N VAL A 90 12.20 5.48 -6.37
CA VAL A 90 10.92 6.22 -6.52
C VAL A 90 11.08 7.70 -6.19
N VAL A 91 11.86 8.03 -5.15
CA VAL A 91 12.16 9.44 -4.83
C VAL A 91 12.93 10.11 -5.96
N LYS A 92 13.96 9.46 -6.51
CA LYS A 92 14.73 9.99 -7.64
C LYS A 92 13.87 10.26 -8.88
N ASP A 93 12.93 9.38 -9.18
CA ASP A 93 11.98 9.57 -10.29
C ASP A 93 10.98 10.68 -9.98
N SER A 94 10.46 10.74 -8.75
CA SER A 94 9.57 11.83 -8.32
C SER A 94 10.27 13.19 -8.35
N ASP A 95 11.56 13.24 -8.03
CA ASP A 95 12.39 14.44 -8.13
C ASP A 95 12.73 14.79 -9.58
N ALA A 96 12.84 13.80 -10.48
CA ALA A 96 13.03 14.04 -11.90
C ALA A 96 11.74 14.61 -12.54
N ILE A 97 10.57 14.08 -12.15
CA ILE A 97 9.26 14.57 -12.57
C ILE A 97 9.00 15.96 -11.97
N ASN A 98 9.30 16.18 -10.69
CA ASN A 98 9.17 17.50 -10.07
C ASN A 98 10.15 18.50 -10.70
N ARG A 99 11.39 18.09 -11.02
CA ARG A 99 12.33 18.95 -11.75
C ARG A 99 11.86 19.26 -13.16
N SER A 100 11.28 18.32 -13.91
CA SER A 100 10.75 18.60 -15.24
C SER A 100 9.50 19.49 -15.20
N ALA A 101 8.63 19.29 -14.22
CA ALA A 101 7.50 20.19 -13.94
C ALA A 101 7.97 21.57 -13.45
N THR A 102 9.05 21.65 -12.67
CA THR A 102 9.67 22.91 -12.24
C THR A 102 10.39 23.59 -13.41
N LEU A 103 10.95 22.87 -14.37
CA LEU A 103 11.52 23.43 -15.60
C LEU A 103 10.40 23.90 -16.56
N ALA A 104 9.28 23.18 -16.63
CA ALA A 104 8.08 23.60 -17.35
C ALA A 104 7.31 24.74 -16.65
N SER A 105 7.42 24.83 -15.32
CA SER A 105 6.92 25.94 -14.51
C SER A 105 7.86 27.14 -14.54
N SER A 106 9.17 26.91 -14.66
CA SER A 106 10.18 27.93 -14.88
C SER A 106 10.11 28.50 -16.29
N SER A 107 9.54 27.76 -17.26
CA SER A 107 9.17 28.30 -18.56
C SER A 107 7.79 28.97 -18.59
N SER A 108 6.95 28.78 -17.55
CA SER A 108 5.63 29.41 -17.40
C SER A 108 5.55 30.48 -16.32
N HIS A 109 6.65 30.80 -15.62
CA HIS A 109 6.71 32.04 -14.85
C HIS A 109 6.68 33.26 -15.81
N PRO A 110 5.79 34.23 -15.59
CA PRO A 110 5.62 35.43 -16.41
C PRO A 110 6.79 36.43 -16.33
N THR A 111 7.97 36.01 -15.88
CA THR A 111 9.18 36.85 -15.78
C THR A 111 10.07 36.72 -17.01
N LEU A 112 10.10 35.57 -17.71
CA LEU A 112 10.91 35.43 -18.93
C LEU A 112 10.28 36.07 -20.17
N LEU A 113 8.97 36.32 -20.20
CA LEU A 113 8.34 37.14 -21.24
C LEU A 113 8.78 38.61 -21.18
N THR A 114 9.30 39.09 -20.04
CA THR A 114 9.86 40.44 -19.96
C THR A 114 11.34 40.47 -20.34
N SER A 115 12.14 39.47 -19.95
CA SER A 115 13.58 39.45 -20.29
C SER A 115 13.84 39.03 -21.74
N SER A 116 13.20 37.95 -22.22
CA SER A 116 13.42 37.46 -23.59
C SER A 116 12.77 38.35 -24.65
N ALA A 117 11.61 38.96 -24.36
CA ALA A 117 11.04 39.97 -25.25
C ALA A 117 11.87 41.26 -25.24
N LEU A 118 12.41 41.70 -24.09
CA LEU A 118 13.31 42.86 -24.03
C LEU A 118 14.63 42.58 -24.77
N ASP A 119 15.16 41.35 -24.71
CA ASP A 119 16.34 40.95 -25.48
C ASP A 119 16.03 40.83 -26.98
N ALA A 120 14.88 40.25 -27.36
CA ALA A 120 14.42 40.24 -28.73
C ALA A 120 14.13 41.65 -29.26
N LEU A 121 13.65 42.58 -28.42
CA LEU A 121 13.39 43.97 -28.77
C LEU A 121 14.68 44.80 -28.85
N LYS A 122 15.68 44.54 -28.00
CA LYS A 122 17.05 45.08 -28.14
C LYS A 122 17.72 44.52 -29.39
N MET A 123 17.54 43.25 -29.70
CA MET A 123 18.06 42.62 -30.91
C MET A 123 17.36 43.16 -32.15
N LEU A 124 16.04 43.36 -32.11
CA LEU A 124 15.27 44.00 -33.17
C LEU A 124 15.59 45.50 -33.29
N ALA A 125 15.84 46.23 -32.20
CA ALA A 125 16.29 47.62 -32.23
C ALA A 125 17.70 47.73 -32.81
N THR A 126 18.58 46.76 -32.52
CA THR A 126 19.92 46.66 -33.09
C THR A 126 19.87 46.28 -34.56
N LEU A 127 19.02 45.32 -34.94
CA LEU A 127 18.79 44.94 -36.34
C LEU A 127 18.10 46.05 -37.13
N ARG A 128 17.20 46.83 -36.51
CA ARG A 128 16.57 48.02 -37.11
C ARG A 128 17.57 49.16 -37.26
N ARG A 129 18.56 49.30 -36.37
CA ARG A 129 19.71 50.21 -36.56
C ARG A 129 20.60 49.75 -37.71
N LEU A 130 20.78 48.45 -37.89
CA LEU A 130 21.59 47.89 -38.99
C LEU A 130 20.87 47.93 -40.35
N THR A 131 19.54 47.79 -40.39
CA THR A 131 18.73 47.96 -41.61
C THR A 131 18.43 49.43 -41.96
N ARG A 132 18.69 50.37 -41.05
CA ARG A 132 18.65 51.82 -41.34
C ARG A 132 19.98 52.41 -41.82
N LYS A 133 20.98 51.59 -42.14
CA LYS A 133 22.16 52.09 -42.87
C LYS A 133 21.81 52.10 -44.36
N PRO A 134 21.49 53.26 -44.97
CA PRO A 134 21.18 53.31 -46.38
C PRO A 134 22.42 52.89 -47.15
N HIS A 135 22.21 51.93 -48.05
CA HIS A 135 23.11 51.56 -49.12
C HIS A 135 23.50 52.85 -49.87
N ARG A 136 24.68 53.38 -49.59
CA ARG A 136 25.26 54.49 -50.35
C ARG A 136 26.68 54.11 -50.73
N ARG A 137 26.74 53.52 -51.94
CA ARG A 137 27.85 53.39 -52.89
C ARG A 137 29.10 52.67 -52.42
#